data_AF-A0A3A6FV40-F1
#
_entry.id   AF-A0A3A6FV40-F1
#
_cell.length_a   1.000
_cell.length_b   1.000
_cell.length_c   1.000
_cell.angle_alpha   90.00
_cell.angle_beta   90.00
_cell.angle_gamma   90.00
#
_symmetry.space_group_name_H-M   'P 1'
#
loop_
_entity.id
_entity.type
_entity.pdbx_description
1 polymer ?
#
loop_
_entity_poly.entity_id
_entity_poly.type
_entity_poly.pdbx_seq_one_letter_code
_entity_poly.pdbx_strand_id
1 'polypeptide(L)' 'MLGQVNACYFLKPGDHLMVIRAKRKQKVTVMKEYPYHILVDVGMYKESINKIDVLTEDVRLIHR' A
#
# COMPACT_ATOMS: atom_id res chain seq x y z
N MET A 1 -2.88 16.31 -16.80
CA MET A 1 -3.48 16.14 -15.47
C MET A 1 -2.58 15.21 -14.66
N LEU A 2 -1.76 15.71 -13.73
CA LEU A 2 -0.84 14.90 -12.91
C LEU A 2 -0.92 15.35 -11.44
N GLY A 3 -2.12 15.24 -10.85
CA GLY A 3 -2.45 15.90 -9.59
C GLY A 3 -2.65 15.00 -8.37
N GLN A 4 -2.44 13.67 -8.45
CA GLN A 4 -2.90 12.77 -7.38
C GLN A 4 -1.97 11.58 -7.06
N VAL A 5 -0.67 11.70 -7.29
CA VAL A 5 0.28 10.66 -6.80
C VAL A 5 0.54 10.79 -5.31
N ASN A 6 0.29 11.97 -4.72
CA ASN A 6 0.47 12.25 -3.30
C ASN A 6 -0.83 12.01 -2.49
N ALA A 7 -1.56 10.94 -2.81
CA ALA A 7 -2.74 10.56 -2.04
C ALA A 7 -2.31 10.17 -0.62
N CYS A 8 -2.80 10.88 0.39
CA CYS A 8 -2.57 10.51 1.78
C CYS A 8 -3.65 9.50 2.19
N TYR A 9 -3.24 8.26 2.48
CA TYR A 9 -4.14 7.19 2.89
C TYR A 9 -4.38 7.18 4.41
N PHE A 10 -3.76 8.11 5.14
CA PHE A 10 -3.82 8.24 6.60
C PHE A 10 -3.45 6.95 7.33
N LEU A 11 -2.55 6.16 6.74
CA LEU A 11 -2.13 4.88 7.29
C LEU A 11 -1.14 5.09 8.42
N LYS A 12 -1.38 4.45 9.55
CA LYS A 12 -0.50 4.50 10.71
C LYS A 12 0.44 3.29 10.71
N PRO A 13 1.68 3.46 11.18
CA PRO A 13 2.54 2.32 11.50
C PRO A 13 1.81 1.33 12.42
N GLY A 14 1.80 0.06 12.05
CA GLY A 14 1.07 -1.01 12.74
C GLY A 14 -0.28 -1.37 12.12
N ASP A 15 -0.83 -0.55 11.23
CA ASP A 15 -2.10 -0.87 10.56
C ASP A 15 -1.98 -2.15 9.73
N HIS A 16 -3.01 -2.99 9.77
CA HIS A 16 -3.06 -4.20 8.96
C HIS A 16 -3.84 -3.95 7.67
N LEU A 17 -3.17 -4.21 6.55
CA LEU A 17 -3.76 -4.08 5.22
C LEU A 17 -3.85 -5.44 4.53
N MET A 18 -4.85 -5.54 3.68
CA MET A 18 -4.94 -6.61 2.70
C MET A 18 -4.65 -6.05 1.31
N VAL A 19 -3.52 -6.45 0.76
CA VAL A 19 -3.03 -6.06 -0.57
C VAL A 19 -3.50 -7.09 -1.57
N ILE A 20 -4.14 -6.64 -2.64
CA ILE A 20 -4.59 -7.50 -3.74
C ILE A 20 -3.81 -7.11 -4.99
N ARG A 21 -3.06 -8.07 -5.56
CA ARG A 21 -2.32 -7.91 -6.82
C ARG A 21 -2.64 -9.10 -7.72
N ALA A 22 -3.03 -8.86 -8.97
CA ALA A 22 -3.29 -9.93 -9.96
C ALA A 22 -4.07 -11.14 -9.37
N LYS A 23 -5.16 -10.87 -8.65
CA LYS A 23 -6.01 -11.85 -7.94
C LYS A 23 -5.39 -12.58 -6.73
N ARG A 24 -4.14 -12.31 -6.37
CA ARG A 24 -3.52 -12.78 -5.11
C ARG A 24 -3.80 -11.80 -3.99
N LYS A 25 -4.12 -12.33 -2.82
CA LYS A 25 -4.42 -11.58 -1.59
C LYS A 25 -3.30 -11.81 -0.59
N GLN A 26 -2.72 -10.74 -0.05
CA GLN A 26 -1.64 -10.81 0.92
C GLN A 26 -1.95 -9.88 2.09
N LYS A 27 -1.75 -10.39 3.32
CA LYS A 27 -1.83 -9.56 4.53
C LYS A 27 -0.47 -8.95 4.78
N VAL A 28 -0.47 -7.65 5.06
CA VAL A 28 0.75 -6.89 5.35
C VAL A 28 0.49 -5.95 6.52
N THR A 29 1.56 -5.54 7.19
CA THR A 29 1.52 -4.52 8.24
C THR A 29 2.17 -3.25 7.72
N VAL A 30 1.50 -2.11 7.85
CA VAL A 30 2.08 -0.82 7.48
C VAL A 30 3.22 -0.51 8.42
N MET A 31 4.40 -0.24 7.86
CA MET A 31 5.54 0.24 8.62
C MET A 31 5.60 1.76 8.58
N LYS A 32 5.45 2.35 7.39
CA LYS A 32 5.47 3.79 7.21
C LYS A 32 4.83 4.20 5.89
N GLU A 33 3.99 5.22 5.92
CA GLU A 33 3.50 5.88 4.71
C GLU A 33 4.48 6.97 4.27
N TYR A 34 4.87 6.96 2.99
CA TYR A 34 5.64 8.00 2.35
C TYR A 34 4.80 8.72 1.28
N PRO A 35 5.24 9.88 0.78
CA PRO A 35 4.49 10.62 -0.25
C PRO A 35 4.17 9.81 -1.51
N TYR A 36 5.07 8.92 -1.95
CA TYR A 36 4.93 8.18 -3.22
C TYR A 36 4.71 6.67 -3.08
N HIS A 37 5.04 6.10 -1.92
CA HIS A 37 4.91 4.67 -1.67
C HIS A 37 4.57 4.40 -0.19
N ILE A 38 4.09 3.20 0.10
CA ILE A 38 3.82 2.72 1.45
C ILE A 38 4.81 1.59 1.74
N LEU A 39 5.61 1.74 2.79
CA LEU A 39 6.47 0.67 3.26
C LEU A 39 5.64 -0.26 4.13
N VAL A 40 5.60 -1.54 3.76
CA VAL A 40 4.85 -2.59 4.44
C VAL A 40 5.77 -3.75 4.81
N ASP A 41 5.38 -4.49 5.84
CA ASP A 41 6.00 -5.73 6.26
C ASP A 41 5.06 -6.90 5.93
N VAL A 42 5.59 -7.87 5.19
CA VAL A 42 4.89 -9.08 4.75
C VAL A 42 5.21 -10.27 5.67
N GLY A 43 6.05 -10.06 6.70
CA GLY A 43 6.50 -11.04 7.67
C GLY A 43 7.84 -11.69 7.32
N MET A 44 8.07 -12.02 6.04
CA MET A 44 9.37 -12.55 5.57
C MET A 44 10.32 -11.47 5.07
N TYR A 45 9.78 -10.40 4.51
CA TYR A 45 10.54 -9.29 3.94
C TYR A 45 9.69 -8.01 3.98
N LYS A 46 10.39 -6.88 3.83
CA LYS A 46 9.76 -5.56 3.68
C LYS A 46 9.54 -5.26 2.21
N GLU A 47 8.39 -4.69 1.90
CA GLU A 47 8.02 -4.34 0.53
C GLU A 47 7.56 -2.88 0.48
N SER A 48 7.84 -2.20 -0.63
CA SER A 48 7.25 -0.90 -0.93
C SER A 48 6.11 -1.06 -1.94
N ILE A 49 4.95 -0.50 -1.63
CA ILE A 49 3.80 -0.41 -2.54
C ILE A 49 3.78 0.99 -3.12
N ASN A 50 3.95 1.15 -4.44
CA ASN A 50 3.85 2.48 -5.02
C ASN A 50 2.39 2.93 -5.06
N LYS A 51 2.13 4.19 -4.72
CA LYS A 51 0.79 4.76 -4.74
C LYS A 51 0.24 4.87 -6.16
N ILE A 52 1.11 4.93 -7.17
CA ILE A 52 0.70 4.91 -8.58
C ILE A 52 0.05 3.57 -8.94
N ASP A 53 0.59 2.45 -8.46
CA ASP A 53 0.03 1.11 -8.71
C ASP A 53 -1.34 0.95 -8.05
N VAL A 54 -1.57 1.68 -6.95
CA VAL A 54 -2.89 1.76 -6.30
C VAL A 54 -3.86 2.62 -7.10
N LEU A 55 -3.36 3.74 -7.67
CA LEU A 55 -4.15 4.65 -8.51
C LEU A 55 -4.54 4.01 -9.84
N THR A 56 -3.66 3.21 -10.46
CA THR A 56 -3.94 2.46 -11.70
C THR A 56 -4.75 1.19 -11.47
N GLU A 57 -5.14 0.91 -10.22
CA GLU A 57 -5.84 -0.31 -9.79
C GLU A 57 -5.10 -1.63 -9.99
N ASP A 58 -3.81 -1.60 -10.34
CA ASP A 58 -2.95 -2.79 -10.40
C ASP A 58 -2.79 -3.43 -9.02
N VAL A 59 -2.83 -2.57 -7.98
CA VAL A 59 -2.84 -2.95 -6.57
C VAL A 59 -4.10 -2.40 -5.91
N ARG A 60 -4.83 -3.24 -5.19
CA ARG A 60 -5.95 -2.78 -4.34
C ARG A 60 -5.58 -2.95 -2.88
N LEU A 61 -5.75 -1.88 -2.10
CA LEU A 61 -5.54 -1.86 -0.66
C LEU A 61 -6.89 -1.92 0.05
N ILE A 62 -7.06 -2.86 0.97
CA ILE A 62 -8.23 -2.96 1.84
C ILE A 62 -7.76 -2.80 3.27
N HIS A 63 -8.24 -1.75 3.94
CA HIS A 63 -8.06 -1.55 5.37
C HIS A 63 -9.05 -2.45 6.13
N ARG A 64 -8.59 -3.09 7.21
CA ARG A 64 -9.38 -4.04 7.99
C ARG A 64 -9.62 -3.57 9.40
#